data_AF-A0AAN7AD22-F1
#
_entry.id   AF-A0AAN7AD22-F1
#
_cell.length_a   1.000
_cell.length_b   1.000
_cell.length_c   1.000
_cell.angle_alpha   90.00
_cell.angle_beta   90.00
_cell.angle_gamma   90.00
#
_symmetry.space_group_name_H-M   'P 1'
#
loop_
_entity.id
_entity.type
_entity.pdbx_description
1 polymer ?
#
loop_
_entity_poly.entity_id
_entity_poly.type
_entity_poly.pdbx_seq_one_letter_code
_entity_poly.pdbx_strand_id
1 'polypeptide(L)'
;MAIRQNIPKALAPCILEVERKFRSLAVRQLTQHGGTPPFQTLHALRLQTIRDTYYDKAGLLSSAGVWARRRNGAWEAKIRKGGNFTNSQFEELHEVGDIAACVERATGVQAGEREDFGLVTMADFITTRETWIADNEFHIVRDKMDFGHEVGEVELQQTLEGKGGEALSEVEKRAEMQRMDERITEFMTRYSWAFADGPPVGKLTAYFKKMGNTPSSLAR
;
A
#
# COMPACT_ATOMS: atom_id res chain seq x y z
N MET A 1 6.96 -25.98 39.49
CA MET A 1 6.05 -25.05 38.77
C MET A 1 6.87 -23.82 38.38
N ALA A 2 7.20 -23.66 37.10
CA ALA A 2 7.89 -22.47 36.62
C ALA A 2 6.85 -21.40 36.28
N ILE A 3 6.93 -20.26 36.97
CA ILE A 3 6.12 -19.07 36.71
C ILE A 3 6.57 -18.54 35.35
N ARG A 4 5.73 -18.67 34.31
CA ARG A 4 5.94 -17.97 33.05
C ARG A 4 5.81 -16.48 33.34
N GLN A 5 6.94 -15.78 33.36
CA GLN A 5 6.95 -14.33 33.37
C GLN A 5 6.28 -13.85 32.08
N ASN A 6 5.12 -13.20 32.20
CA ASN A 6 4.50 -12.45 31.12
C ASN A 6 5.36 -11.22 30.89
N ILE A 7 6.37 -11.36 30.02
CA ILE A 7 7.08 -10.22 29.47
C ILE A 7 6.06 -9.45 28.62
N PRO A 8 5.82 -8.15 28.87
CA PRO A 8 4.94 -7.36 28.02
C PRO A 8 5.46 -7.44 26.58
N LYS A 9 4.64 -7.94 25.65
CA LYS A 9 4.97 -7.91 24.23
C LYS A 9 5.16 -6.43 23.87
N ALA A 10 6.36 -6.05 23.45
CA ALA A 10 6.59 -4.72 22.90
C ALA A 10 5.54 -4.47 21.82
N LEU A 11 4.85 -3.33 21.89
CA LEU A 11 3.86 -2.97 20.90
C LEU A 11 4.55 -2.88 19.54
N ALA A 12 4.04 -3.65 18.58
CA ALA A 12 4.55 -3.60 17.22
C ALA A 12 4.41 -2.17 16.68
N PRO A 13 5.41 -1.67 15.94
CA PRO A 13 5.32 -0.35 15.33
C PRO A 13 4.14 -0.31 14.35
N CYS A 14 3.42 0.81 14.33
CA CYS A 14 2.32 1.02 13.39
C CYS A 14 2.86 1.69 12.13
N ILE A 15 2.65 1.07 10.98
CA ILE A 15 3.07 1.62 9.69
C ILE A 15 1.85 2.26 9.02
N LEU A 16 1.93 3.57 8.80
CA LEU A 16 0.93 4.34 8.06
C LEU A 16 1.49 4.64 6.67
N GLU A 17 0.63 4.51 5.67
CA GLU A 17 0.95 4.84 4.28
C GLU A 17 -0.17 5.73 3.73
N VAL A 18 0.22 6.81 3.06
CA VAL A 18 -0.68 7.61 2.23
C VAL A 18 -0.14 7.62 0.82
N GLU A 19 -1.00 7.35 -0.15
CA GLU A 19 -0.62 7.25 -1.56
C GLU A 19 -1.57 8.05 -2.46
N ARG A 20 -0.99 8.64 -3.51
CA ARG A 20 -1.70 9.27 -4.62
C ARG A 20 -1.35 8.57 -5.92
N LYS A 21 -2.34 7.96 -6.56
CA LYS A 21 -2.17 7.31 -7.85
C LYS A 21 -2.17 8.34 -8.97
N PHE A 22 -1.32 8.13 -9.97
CA PHE A 22 -1.32 8.85 -11.23
C PHE A 22 -1.22 7.86 -12.40
N ARG A 23 -1.69 8.28 -13.58
CA ARG A 23 -1.80 7.39 -14.75
C ARG A 23 -0.43 6.88 -15.21
N SER A 24 0.50 7.80 -15.40
CA SER A 24 1.88 7.54 -15.82
C SER A 24 2.74 8.77 -15.56
N LEU A 25 4.06 8.66 -15.68
CA LEU A 25 4.91 9.85 -15.72
C LEU A 25 4.55 10.69 -16.96
N ALA A 26 4.54 12.02 -16.81
CA ALA A 26 4.39 12.95 -17.93
C ALA A 26 5.69 13.12 -18.73
N VAL A 27 6.82 12.67 -18.16
CA VAL A 27 8.15 12.74 -18.74
C VAL A 27 8.66 11.35 -19.11
N ARG A 28 9.52 11.28 -20.13
CA ARG A 28 10.15 10.01 -20.56
C ARG A 28 11.07 9.42 -19.49
N GLN A 29 11.80 10.29 -18.79
CA GLN A 29 12.70 9.94 -17.71
C GLN A 29 12.54 10.96 -16.59
N LEU A 30 12.36 10.47 -15.37
CA LEU A 30 12.30 11.31 -14.19
C LEU A 30 13.73 11.69 -13.77
N THR A 31 14.03 12.98 -13.77
CA THR A 31 15.34 13.53 -13.38
C THR A 31 15.13 14.71 -12.44
N GLN A 32 16.12 15.00 -11.59
CA GLN A 32 16.02 16.08 -10.59
C GLN A 32 15.66 17.43 -11.24
N HIS A 33 16.25 17.73 -12.40
CA HIS A 33 16.08 18.99 -13.13
C HIS A 33 15.16 18.85 -14.35
N GLY A 34 14.28 17.84 -14.37
CA GLY A 34 13.42 17.54 -15.52
C GLY A 34 12.30 18.55 -15.77
N GLY A 35 12.00 19.41 -14.80
CA GLY A 35 10.99 20.47 -14.94
C GLY A 35 11.20 21.61 -13.95
N THR A 36 10.23 22.53 -13.90
CA THR A 36 10.29 23.76 -13.11
C THR A 36 9.07 23.85 -12.18
N PRO A 37 9.26 23.98 -10.85
CA PRO A 37 10.54 23.91 -10.14
C PRO A 37 11.18 22.51 -10.22
N PRO A 38 12.52 22.40 -10.14
CA PRO A 38 13.18 21.11 -10.04
C PRO A 38 12.90 20.47 -8.66
N PHE A 39 12.99 19.14 -8.58
CA PHE A 39 13.03 18.47 -7.27
C PHE A 39 14.23 18.98 -6.47
N GLN A 40 14.08 19.09 -5.15
CA GLN A 40 15.18 19.46 -4.25
C GLN A 40 16.26 18.38 -4.25
N THR A 41 15.84 17.12 -4.14
CA THR A 41 16.67 15.93 -4.32
C THR A 41 15.90 14.89 -5.10
N LEU A 42 16.61 14.03 -5.85
CA LEU A 42 16.00 12.88 -6.50
C LEU A 42 17.00 11.72 -6.53
N HIS A 43 16.68 10.63 -5.83
CA HIS A 43 17.52 9.43 -5.79
C HIS A 43 16.76 8.24 -6.37
N ALA A 44 17.22 7.73 -7.51
CA ALA A 44 16.69 6.49 -8.06
C ALA A 44 17.14 5.31 -7.19
N LEU A 45 16.20 4.46 -6.80
CA LEU A 45 16.48 3.18 -6.16
C LEU A 45 16.70 2.09 -7.21
N ARG A 46 17.19 0.93 -6.77
CA ARG A 46 17.37 -0.23 -7.63
C ARG A 46 16.02 -0.70 -8.17
N LEU A 47 15.99 -1.04 -9.46
CA LEU A 47 14.86 -1.71 -10.10
C LEU A 47 14.50 -3.00 -9.35
N GLN A 48 13.23 -3.15 -8.99
CA GLN A 48 12.72 -4.32 -8.27
C GLN A 48 11.81 -5.16 -9.16
N THR A 49 11.83 -6.47 -8.94
CA THR A 49 10.83 -7.40 -9.47
C THR A 49 10.10 -7.99 -8.28
N ILE A 50 8.79 -7.80 -8.25
CA ILE A 50 7.92 -8.15 -7.13
C ILE A 50 6.85 -9.10 -7.65
N ARG A 51 6.71 -10.28 -7.05
CA ARG A 51 5.55 -11.13 -7.29
C ARG A 51 4.56 -10.95 -6.16
N ASP A 52 3.37 -10.47 -6.51
CA ASP A 52 2.27 -10.32 -5.57
C ASP A 52 1.19 -11.36 -5.89
N THR A 53 0.82 -12.16 -4.88
CA THR A 53 -0.38 -13.01 -4.91
C THR A 53 -1.40 -12.44 -3.93
N TYR A 54 -2.52 -11.95 -4.43
CA TYR A 54 -3.61 -11.38 -3.63
C TYR A 54 -4.63 -12.44 -3.25
N TYR A 55 -5.18 -12.32 -2.05
CA TYR A 55 -6.11 -13.25 -1.45
C TYR A 55 -7.35 -12.55 -0.93
N ASP A 56 -8.51 -13.19 -1.05
CA ASP A 56 -9.78 -12.73 -0.48
C ASP A 56 -10.66 -13.94 -0.15
N LYS A 57 -11.75 -13.71 0.58
CA LYS A 57 -12.81 -14.68 0.83
C LYS A 57 -14.11 -14.13 0.28
N ALA A 58 -14.43 -14.48 -0.97
CA ALA A 58 -15.67 -14.08 -1.64
C ALA A 58 -15.96 -12.55 -1.57
N GLY A 59 -14.92 -11.71 -1.56
CA GLY A 59 -15.03 -10.26 -1.51
C GLY A 59 -15.22 -9.68 -0.11
N LEU A 60 -15.19 -10.49 0.96
CA LEU A 60 -15.34 -10.02 2.34
C LEU A 60 -14.17 -9.12 2.76
N LEU A 61 -12.92 -9.44 2.38
CA LEU A 61 -11.77 -8.62 2.73
C LEU A 61 -11.80 -7.29 1.99
N SER A 62 -11.91 -7.33 0.66
CA SER A 62 -11.95 -6.11 -0.17
C SER A 62 -13.12 -5.19 0.21
N SER A 63 -14.30 -5.74 0.52
CA SER A 63 -15.44 -4.94 0.99
C SER A 63 -15.22 -4.32 2.38
N ALA A 64 -14.43 -4.96 3.24
CA ALA A 64 -13.99 -4.41 4.52
C ALA A 64 -12.79 -3.44 4.39
N GLY A 65 -12.31 -3.17 3.17
CA GLY A 65 -11.15 -2.33 2.93
C GLY A 65 -9.82 -2.99 3.29
N VAL A 66 -9.79 -4.34 3.39
CA VAL A 66 -8.59 -5.12 3.70
C VAL A 66 -8.04 -5.74 2.41
N TRP A 67 -6.75 -5.58 2.18
CA TRP A 67 -6.04 -6.17 1.03
C TRP A 67 -4.92 -7.06 1.55
N ALA A 68 -5.14 -8.37 1.57
CA ALA A 68 -4.13 -9.36 1.96
C ALA A 68 -3.38 -9.87 0.72
N ARG A 69 -2.05 -9.92 0.82
CA ARG A 69 -1.20 -10.46 -0.25
C ARG A 69 0.01 -11.19 0.30
N ARG A 70 0.52 -12.13 -0.49
CA ARG A 70 1.90 -12.60 -0.38
C ARG A 70 2.76 -11.83 -1.37
N ARG A 71 3.71 -11.05 -0.85
CA ARG A 71 4.71 -10.31 -1.62
C ARG A 71 6.04 -11.02 -1.53
N ASN A 72 6.54 -11.53 -2.65
CA ASN A 72 7.79 -12.30 -2.70
C ASN A 72 7.84 -13.44 -1.65
N GLY A 73 6.68 -14.04 -1.36
CA GLY A 73 6.54 -15.13 -0.38
C GLY A 73 6.28 -14.69 1.07
N ALA A 74 6.39 -13.40 1.41
CA ALA A 74 6.05 -12.87 2.73
C ALA A 74 4.63 -12.32 2.76
N TRP A 75 3.91 -12.50 3.87
CA TRP A 75 2.56 -11.97 4.04
C TRP A 75 2.56 -10.48 4.39
N GLU A 76 1.68 -9.74 3.74
CA GLU A 76 1.37 -8.34 4.02
C GLU A 76 -0.15 -8.14 3.99
N ALA A 77 -0.66 -7.24 4.81
CA ALA A 77 -2.04 -6.77 4.71
C ALA A 77 -2.12 -5.25 4.82
N LYS A 78 -2.87 -4.62 3.90
CA LYS A 78 -3.24 -3.20 3.99
C LYS A 78 -4.67 -3.07 4.50
N ILE A 79 -4.88 -2.21 5.50
CA ILE A 79 -6.20 -1.88 6.03
C ILE A 79 -6.51 -0.43 5.67
N ARG A 80 -7.54 -0.20 4.86
CA ARG A 80 -7.97 1.14 4.49
C ARG A 80 -8.45 1.90 5.74
N LYS A 81 -7.87 3.07 5.97
CA LYS A 81 -8.25 3.99 7.06
C LYS A 81 -8.97 5.24 6.56
N GLY A 82 -8.83 5.56 5.27
CA GLY A 82 -9.46 6.71 4.66
C GLY A 82 -9.27 6.82 3.16
N GLY A 83 -9.73 7.96 2.64
CA GLY A 83 -9.58 8.33 1.25
C GLY A 83 -10.48 7.57 0.26
N ASN A 84 -10.07 7.55 -1.01
CA ASN A 84 -10.75 6.91 -2.12
C ASN A 84 -9.75 6.11 -2.98
N PHE A 85 -10.19 5.62 -4.14
CA PHE A 85 -9.36 4.85 -5.06
C PHE A 85 -8.04 5.56 -5.46
N THR A 86 -8.10 6.83 -5.87
CA THR A 86 -6.93 7.63 -6.26
C THR A 86 -6.10 8.06 -5.06
N ASN A 87 -6.79 8.34 -3.96
CA ASN A 87 -6.29 9.00 -2.78
C ASN A 87 -6.40 8.05 -1.59
N SER A 88 -5.46 7.14 -1.39
CA SER A 88 -5.64 6.08 -0.39
C SER A 88 -4.81 6.30 0.87
N GLN A 89 -5.35 5.87 2.01
CA GLN A 89 -4.69 5.90 3.32
C GLN A 89 -4.82 4.52 3.95
N PHE A 90 -3.69 3.93 4.34
CA PHE A 90 -3.59 2.56 4.84
C PHE A 90 -2.79 2.45 6.13
N GLU A 91 -3.21 1.52 6.98
CA GLU A 91 -2.34 0.90 7.98
C GLU A 91 -1.82 -0.42 7.41
N GLU A 92 -0.51 -0.65 7.46
CA GLU A 92 0.11 -1.89 6.99
C GLU A 92 0.42 -2.85 8.13
N LEU A 93 0.12 -4.14 7.91
CA LEU A 93 0.45 -5.24 8.79
C LEU A 93 1.42 -6.20 8.09
N HIS A 94 2.48 -6.58 8.79
CA HIS A 94 3.52 -7.51 8.33
C HIS A 94 3.64 -8.76 9.22
N GLU A 95 3.18 -8.65 10.46
CA GLU A 95 3.21 -9.76 11.41
C GLU A 95 2.05 -10.73 11.19
N VAL A 96 2.38 -12.02 11.03
CA VAL A 96 1.41 -13.10 10.75
C VAL A 96 0.26 -13.13 11.76
N GLY A 97 0.55 -12.90 13.05
CA GLY A 97 -0.47 -12.88 14.09
C GLY A 97 -1.47 -11.72 13.95
N ASP A 98 -0.99 -10.55 13.55
CA ASP A 98 -1.83 -9.36 13.37
C ASP A 98 -2.66 -9.49 12.08
N ILE A 99 -2.08 -10.08 11.03
CA ILE A 99 -2.79 -10.42 9.79
C ILE A 99 -3.89 -11.44 10.07
N ALA A 100 -3.62 -12.51 10.83
CA ALA A 100 -4.62 -13.51 11.20
C ALA A 100 -5.80 -12.87 11.96
N ALA A 101 -5.50 -12.04 12.97
CA ALA A 101 -6.52 -11.34 13.75
C ALA A 101 -7.32 -10.32 12.92
N CYS A 102 -6.72 -9.72 11.89
CA CYS A 102 -7.40 -8.84 10.95
C CYS A 102 -8.36 -9.64 10.04
N VAL A 103 -7.88 -10.74 9.45
CA VAL A 103 -8.66 -11.61 8.58
C VAL A 103 -9.83 -12.25 9.32
N GLU A 104 -9.61 -12.74 10.53
CA GLU A 104 -10.67 -13.30 11.38
C GLU A 104 -11.76 -12.26 11.64
N ARG A 105 -11.38 -11.02 11.98
CA ARG A 105 -12.35 -9.92 12.20
C ARG A 105 -13.22 -9.64 10.98
N ALA A 106 -12.62 -9.69 9.79
CA ALA A 106 -13.30 -9.37 8.54
C ALA A 106 -14.15 -10.54 8.01
N THR A 107 -13.76 -11.79 8.29
CA THR A 107 -14.35 -12.98 7.66
C THR A 107 -15.06 -13.94 8.62
N GLY A 108 -14.83 -13.81 9.92
CA GLY A 108 -15.26 -14.74 10.96
C GLY A 108 -14.51 -16.08 10.96
N VAL A 109 -13.46 -16.22 10.15
CA VAL A 109 -12.74 -17.49 9.97
C VAL A 109 -11.45 -17.49 10.78
N GLN A 110 -11.32 -18.48 11.65
CA GLN A 110 -10.10 -18.77 12.39
C GLN A 110 -9.25 -19.76 11.61
N ALA A 111 -8.20 -19.27 10.97
CA ALA A 111 -7.24 -20.09 10.23
C ALA A 111 -5.85 -19.44 10.29
N GLY A 112 -4.81 -20.27 10.32
CA GLY A 112 -3.43 -19.81 10.38
C GLY A 112 -2.79 -19.58 9.00
N GLU A 113 -1.55 -19.10 9.01
CA GLU A 113 -0.73 -18.86 7.81
C GLU A 113 -0.60 -20.11 6.91
N ARG A 114 -0.50 -21.31 7.52
CA ARG A 114 -0.37 -22.59 6.81
C ARG A 114 -1.60 -22.94 5.95
N GLU A 115 -2.73 -22.33 6.26
CA GLU A 115 -4.01 -22.50 5.57
C GLU A 115 -4.41 -21.23 4.81
N ASP A 116 -3.44 -20.34 4.53
CA ASP A 116 -3.67 -19.04 3.90
C ASP A 116 -4.74 -18.20 4.60
N PHE A 117 -4.86 -18.34 5.93
CA PHE A 117 -5.90 -17.71 6.75
C PHE A 117 -7.33 -18.05 6.27
N GLY A 118 -7.52 -19.18 5.57
CA GLY A 118 -8.81 -19.59 5.02
C GLY A 118 -9.29 -18.71 3.85
N LEU A 119 -8.35 -18.01 3.21
CA LEU A 119 -8.57 -17.18 2.02
C LEU A 119 -8.30 -17.97 0.74
N VAL A 120 -8.74 -17.43 -0.38
CA VAL A 120 -8.52 -17.98 -1.73
C VAL A 120 -7.79 -16.95 -2.57
N THR A 121 -6.85 -17.41 -3.41
CA THR A 121 -6.16 -16.55 -4.37
C THR A 121 -7.15 -15.91 -5.34
N MET A 122 -7.07 -14.58 -5.47
CA MET A 122 -7.89 -13.81 -6.40
C MET A 122 -7.07 -13.22 -7.55
N ALA A 123 -5.77 -12.98 -7.36
CA ALA A 123 -4.86 -12.49 -8.40
C ALA A 123 -3.42 -12.92 -8.12
N ASP A 124 -2.64 -13.17 -9.16
CA ASP A 124 -1.19 -13.42 -9.08
C ASP A 124 -0.54 -12.76 -10.30
N PHE A 125 0.39 -11.84 -10.05
CA PHE A 125 1.11 -11.14 -11.11
C PHE A 125 2.47 -10.63 -10.63
N ILE A 126 3.35 -10.42 -11.60
CA ILE A 126 4.66 -9.81 -11.39
C ILE A 126 4.61 -8.32 -11.72
N THR A 127 5.20 -7.51 -10.85
CA THR A 127 5.40 -6.07 -11.04
C THR A 127 6.90 -5.78 -11.15
N THR A 128 7.31 -5.12 -12.22
CA THR A 128 8.60 -4.42 -12.30
C THR A 128 8.39 -3.01 -11.75
N ARG A 129 9.06 -2.71 -10.64
CA ARG A 129 8.92 -1.46 -9.89
C ARG A 129 10.17 -0.61 -10.03
N GLU A 130 10.00 0.61 -10.51
CA GLU A 130 10.98 1.68 -10.41
C GLU A 130 10.56 2.64 -9.30
N THR A 131 11.51 3.03 -8.46
CA THR A 131 11.25 3.93 -7.33
C THR A 131 12.28 5.03 -7.30
N TRP A 132 11.83 6.24 -7.05
CA TRP A 132 12.67 7.40 -6.76
C TRP A 132 12.27 7.98 -5.41
N ILE A 133 13.26 8.36 -4.60
CA ILE A 133 13.03 9.17 -3.41
C ILE A 133 13.25 10.63 -3.80
N ALA A 134 12.16 11.40 -3.81
CA ALA A 134 12.15 12.82 -4.09
C ALA A 134 12.04 13.63 -2.79
N ASP A 135 12.78 14.74 -2.73
CA ASP A 135 12.82 15.66 -1.58
C ASP A 135 13.05 14.92 -0.24
N ASN A 136 13.85 13.85 -0.29
CA ASN A 136 14.26 12.97 0.81
C ASN A 136 13.16 12.14 1.48
N GLU A 137 11.91 12.17 1.00
CA GLU A 137 10.81 11.46 1.67
C GLU A 137 9.73 10.89 0.77
N PHE A 138 9.43 11.55 -0.36
CA PHE A 138 8.36 11.14 -1.24
C PHE A 138 8.84 10.02 -2.14
N HIS A 139 8.19 8.87 -2.06
CA HIS A 139 8.49 7.74 -2.93
C HIS A 139 7.64 7.88 -4.18
N ILE A 140 8.26 8.28 -5.29
CA ILE A 140 7.63 8.21 -6.61
C ILE A 140 7.86 6.81 -7.14
N VAL A 141 6.78 6.11 -7.42
CA VAL A 141 6.78 4.73 -7.88
C VAL A 141 6.19 4.66 -9.29
N ARG A 142 6.85 3.92 -10.18
CA ARG A 142 6.28 3.46 -11.45
C ARG A 142 6.26 1.94 -11.45
N ASP A 143 5.05 1.39 -11.53
CA ASP A 143 4.83 -0.04 -11.56
C ASP A 143 4.35 -0.48 -12.93
N LYS A 144 5.05 -1.46 -13.50
CA LYS A 144 4.67 -2.13 -14.73
C LYS A 144 4.43 -3.61 -14.46
N MET A 145 3.23 -4.09 -14.78
CA MET A 145 2.86 -5.48 -14.57
C MET A 145 3.15 -6.34 -15.80
N ASP A 146 3.39 -7.63 -15.57
CA ASP A 146 3.62 -8.65 -16.60
C ASP A 146 2.44 -8.85 -17.58
N PHE A 147 1.24 -8.42 -17.21
CA PHE A 147 0.05 -8.42 -18.07
C PHE A 147 -0.12 -7.14 -18.91
N GLY A 148 0.87 -6.24 -18.91
CA GLY A 148 0.96 -5.08 -19.80
C GLY A 148 0.28 -3.81 -19.30
N HIS A 149 -0.05 -3.73 -18.00
CA HIS A 149 -0.57 -2.53 -17.37
C HIS A 149 0.56 -1.72 -16.71
N GLU A 150 0.35 -0.41 -16.58
CA GLU A 150 1.25 0.50 -15.86
C GLU A 150 0.43 1.45 -14.99
N VAL A 151 0.92 1.75 -13.79
CA VAL A 151 0.38 2.79 -12.92
C VAL A 151 1.51 3.39 -12.10
N GLY A 152 1.39 4.68 -11.78
CA GLY A 152 2.31 5.34 -10.87
C GLY A 152 1.65 5.75 -9.57
N GLU A 153 2.46 5.83 -8.52
CA GLU A 153 2.02 6.17 -7.16
C GLU A 153 3.04 7.15 -6.56
N VAL A 154 2.59 8.20 -5.89
CA VAL A 154 3.42 8.96 -4.94
C VAL A 154 3.02 8.50 -3.56
N GLU A 155 3.94 7.88 -2.85
CA GLU A 155 3.74 7.27 -1.54
C GLU A 155 4.53 8.06 -0.48
N LEU A 156 3.90 8.24 0.68
CA LEU A 156 4.56 8.68 1.91
C LEU A 156 4.26 7.64 2.98
N GLN A 157 5.30 7.19 3.68
CA GLN A 157 5.19 6.17 4.71
C GLN A 157 5.79 6.68 6.01
N GLN A 158 5.08 6.45 7.13
CA GLN A 158 5.57 6.76 8.46
C GLN A 158 5.41 5.55 9.38
N THR A 159 6.48 5.26 10.12
CA THR A 159 6.45 4.27 11.20
C THR A 159 6.27 5.01 12.50
N LEU A 160 5.19 4.72 13.21
CA LEU A 160 4.85 5.33 14.49
C LEU A 160 5.03 4.31 15.61
N GLU A 161 5.72 4.73 16.67
CA GLU A 161 5.88 3.93 17.88
C GLU A 161 4.83 4.33 18.92
N GLY A 162 4.32 3.34 19.66
CA GLY A 162 3.43 3.59 20.80
C GLY A 162 4.14 4.40 21.89
N LYS A 163 3.48 5.42 22.43
CA LYS A 163 4.05 6.23 23.52
C LYS A 163 3.80 5.54 24.86
N GLY A 164 4.84 5.41 25.68
CA GLY A 164 4.70 4.96 27.07
C GLY A 164 4.17 3.53 27.25
N GLY A 165 4.30 2.67 26.22
CA GLY A 165 3.76 1.30 26.26
C GLY A 165 2.27 1.19 25.93
N GLU A 166 1.64 2.27 25.46
CA GLU A 166 0.27 2.26 24.94
C GLU A 166 0.25 2.28 23.41
N ALA A 167 -0.74 1.58 22.83
CA ALA A 167 -0.95 1.58 21.39
C ALA A 167 -1.42 2.95 20.93
N LEU A 168 -1.00 3.37 19.73
CA LEU A 168 -1.45 4.63 19.14
C LEU A 168 -2.96 4.65 18.96
N SER A 169 -3.59 5.75 19.38
CA SER A 169 -5.02 5.92 19.20
C SER A 169 -5.36 6.11 17.72
N GLU A 170 -6.56 5.69 17.31
CA GLU A 170 -7.04 5.93 15.93
C GLU A 170 -7.18 7.44 15.61
N VAL A 171 -7.28 8.30 16.62
CA VAL A 171 -7.29 9.77 16.45
C VAL A 171 -5.90 10.27 16.06
N GLU A 172 -4.84 9.79 16.73
CA GLU A 172 -3.45 10.14 16.38
C GLU A 172 -3.08 9.64 14.99
N LYS A 173 -3.43 8.39 14.66
CA LYS A 173 -3.19 7.83 13.31
C LYS A 173 -3.88 8.66 12.23
N ARG A 174 -5.14 9.04 12.46
CA ARG A 174 -5.92 9.86 11.52
C ARG A 174 -5.32 11.26 11.34
N ALA A 175 -4.90 11.90 12.43
CA ALA A 175 -4.28 13.21 12.37
C ALA A 175 -2.97 13.18 11.57
N GLU A 176 -2.17 12.12 11.74
CA GLU A 176 -0.93 11.98 10.98
C GLU A 176 -1.18 11.70 9.50
N MET A 177 -2.10 10.77 9.17
CA MET A 177 -2.50 10.53 7.78
C MET A 177 -3.04 11.78 7.07
N GLN A 178 -3.77 12.64 7.78
CA GLN A 178 -4.25 13.90 7.23
C GLN A 178 -3.09 14.83 6.85
N ARG A 179 -2.08 14.96 7.71
CA ARG A 179 -0.87 15.75 7.41
C ARG A 179 -0.10 15.16 6.22
N MET A 180 0.04 13.84 6.17
CA MET A 180 0.66 13.14 5.04
C MET A 180 -0.08 13.42 3.72
N ASP A 181 -1.42 13.39 3.74
CA ASP A 181 -2.28 13.64 2.58
C ASP A 181 -2.12 15.06 2.02
N GLU A 182 -2.09 16.06 2.91
CA GLU A 182 -1.85 17.47 2.56
C GLU A 182 -0.49 17.65 1.90
N ARG A 183 0.56 17.04 2.47
CA ARG A 183 1.93 17.12 1.97
C ARG A 183 2.09 16.47 0.59
N ILE A 184 1.49 15.30 0.36
CA ILE A 184 1.51 14.70 -0.99
C ILE A 184 0.77 15.60 -1.99
N THR A 185 -0.34 16.21 -1.57
CA THR A 185 -1.09 17.14 -2.42
C THR A 185 -0.25 18.35 -2.81
N GLU A 186 0.44 18.98 -1.86
CA GLU A 186 1.37 20.08 -2.12
C GLU A 186 2.53 19.66 -3.02
N PHE A 187 3.13 18.49 -2.75
CA PHE A 187 4.22 17.93 -3.54
C PHE A 187 3.82 17.69 -5.00
N MET A 188 2.70 16.99 -5.24
CA MET A 188 2.22 16.72 -6.59
C MET A 188 1.78 17.98 -7.33
N THR A 189 1.24 18.98 -6.62
CA THR A 189 0.92 20.28 -7.20
C THR A 189 2.18 21.01 -7.65
N ARG A 190 3.19 21.08 -6.76
CA ARG A 190 4.48 21.75 -7.01
C ARG A 190 5.24 21.12 -8.18
N TYR A 191 5.22 19.80 -8.29
CA TYR A 191 5.93 19.04 -9.32
C TYR A 191 4.98 18.43 -10.37
N SER A 192 3.87 19.11 -10.65
CA SER A 192 2.84 18.65 -11.59
C SER A 192 3.38 18.31 -12.99
N TRP A 193 4.49 18.94 -13.40
CA TRP A 193 5.20 18.61 -14.64
C TRP A 193 5.64 17.15 -14.75
N ALA A 194 5.76 16.41 -13.64
CA ALA A 194 6.22 15.03 -13.61
C ALA A 194 5.11 13.99 -13.79
N PHE A 195 3.85 14.34 -13.56
CA PHE A 195 2.73 13.39 -13.47
C PHE A 195 1.69 13.66 -14.57
N ALA A 196 1.33 12.62 -15.33
CA ALA A 196 0.36 12.78 -16.41
C ALA A 196 -1.07 12.92 -15.87
N ASP A 197 -1.85 13.77 -16.52
CA ASP A 197 -3.27 13.96 -16.23
C ASP A 197 -4.12 12.73 -16.58
N GLY A 198 -5.28 12.66 -15.93
CA GLY A 198 -6.32 11.67 -16.17
C GLY A 198 -6.42 10.59 -15.10
N PRO A 199 -7.52 9.81 -15.10
CA PRO A 199 -7.78 8.85 -14.05
C PRO A 199 -6.78 7.68 -14.12
N PRO A 200 -6.12 7.31 -13.00
CA PRO A 200 -5.34 6.09 -12.93
C PRO A 200 -6.24 4.86 -12.93
N VAL A 201 -5.69 3.71 -13.34
CA VAL A 201 -6.32 2.40 -13.17
C VAL A 201 -5.42 1.55 -12.30
N GLY A 202 -6.00 0.91 -11.28
CA GLY A 202 -5.26 0.21 -10.25
C GLY A 202 -4.83 -1.17 -10.72
N LYS A 203 -3.82 -1.74 -10.05
CA LYS A 203 -3.22 -3.03 -10.38
C LYS A 203 -4.26 -4.14 -10.47
N LEU A 204 -5.06 -4.31 -9.42
CA LEU A 204 -6.11 -5.32 -9.35
C LEU A 204 -7.23 -5.05 -10.35
N THR A 205 -7.72 -3.81 -10.44
CA THR A 205 -8.77 -3.45 -11.42
C THR A 205 -8.35 -3.78 -12.85
N ALA A 206 -7.10 -3.46 -13.22
CA ALA A 206 -6.56 -3.77 -14.54
C ALA A 206 -6.38 -5.28 -14.75
N TYR A 207 -5.91 -6.01 -13.73
CA TYR A 207 -5.76 -7.46 -13.76
C TYR A 207 -7.10 -8.15 -14.06
N PHE A 208 -8.15 -7.83 -13.31
CA PHE A 208 -9.45 -8.47 -13.51
C PHE A 208 -10.12 -8.10 -14.83
N LYS A 209 -9.92 -6.86 -15.30
CA LYS A 209 -10.34 -6.45 -16.64
C LYS A 209 -9.65 -7.28 -17.72
N LYS A 210 -8.35 -7.55 -17.57
CA LYS A 210 -7.56 -8.34 -18.51
C LYS A 210 -7.93 -9.83 -18.50
N MET A 211 -8.22 -10.38 -17.31
CA MET A 211 -8.57 -11.79 -17.14
C MET A 211 -10.05 -12.10 -17.39
N GLY A 212 -10.88 -11.11 -17.71
CA GLY A 212 -12.30 -11.29 -18.02
C GLY A 212 -13.19 -11.55 -16.79
N ASN A 213 -12.66 -11.39 -15.58
CA ASN A 213 -13.34 -11.71 -14.32
C ASN A 213 -13.43 -10.46 -13.43
N THR A 214 -14.14 -9.41 -13.85
CA THR A 214 -14.29 -8.21 -13.00
C THR A 214 -15.23 -8.49 -11.82
N PRO A 215 -14.74 -8.63 -10.57
CA PRO A 215 -15.59 -8.78 -9.41
C PRO A 215 -16.26 -7.43 -9.14
N SER A 216 -17.56 -7.46 -8.84
CA SER A 216 -18.38 -6.25 -8.60
C SER A 216 -17.88 -5.37 -7.45
N SER A 217 -17.06 -5.88 -6.53
CA SER A 217 -16.48 -5.15 -5.40
C SER A 217 -15.29 -4.24 -5.75
N LEU A 218 -14.68 -4.39 -6.94
CA LEU A 218 -13.46 -3.66 -7.33
C LEU A 218 -13.71 -2.48 -8.28
N ALA A 219 -14.98 -2.20 -8.58
CA ALA A 219 -15.41 -1.21 -9.56
C ALA A 219 -15.84 0.14 -8.96
N ARG A 220 -15.53 0.41 -7.68
CA ARG A 220 -15.87 1.67 -6.99
C ARG A 220 -14.66 2.27 -6.29
#